data_AF-A0A6J4FU31-F1
#
_entry.id   AF-A0A6J4FU31-F1
#
_cell.length_a   1.000
_cell.length_b   1.000
_cell.length_c   1.000
_cell.angle_alpha   90.00
_cell.angle_beta   90.00
_cell.angle_gamma   90.00
#
_symmetry.space_group_name_H-M   'P 1'
#
loop_
_entity.id
_entity.type
_entity.pdbx_description
1 polymer ?
#
loop_
_entity_poly.entity_id
_entity_poly.type
_entity_poly.pdbx_seq_one_letter_code
_entity_poly.pdbx_strand_id
1 'polypeptide(L)' 'MMKHIDSAKVIDALFARKAEFDAMLARLQELSADHFNWSPDEITWGHVGTLAHYAEMLKRISDSAFHEGEFAE' A
#
# COMPACT_ATOMS: atom_id res chain seq x y z
N MET A 1 -26.01 18.37 -22.38
CA MET A 1 -24.73 19.08 -22.06
C MET A 1 -24.23 18.57 -20.72
N MET A 2 -23.48 17.47 -20.72
CA MET A 2 -22.84 16.88 -19.54
C MET A 2 -21.79 15.87 -20.05
N LYS A 3 -20.74 16.34 -20.73
CA LYS A 3 -19.73 15.44 -21.31
C LYS A 3 -18.29 15.91 -21.11
N HIS A 4 -18.06 16.75 -20.11
CA HIS A 4 -16.74 17.13 -19.62
C HIS A 4 -16.93 17.62 -18.19
N ILE A 5 -17.25 16.75 -17.24
CA ILE A 5 -16.87 17.07 -15.86
C ILE A 5 -15.34 17.03 -15.90
N ASP A 6 -14.76 18.19 -16.15
CA ASP A 6 -13.35 18.52 -16.38
C ASP A 6 -12.41 17.32 -16.28
N SER A 7 -12.12 16.66 -17.42
CA SER A 7 -11.16 15.56 -17.48
C SER A 7 -9.81 15.95 -16.86
N ALA A 8 -9.44 17.23 -16.94
CA ALA A 8 -8.30 17.81 -16.24
C ALA A 8 -8.42 17.66 -14.71
N LYS A 9 -9.55 18.02 -14.08
CA LYS A 9 -9.76 17.87 -12.63
C LYS A 9 -9.72 16.40 -12.18
N VAL A 10 -10.22 15.48 -13.01
CA VAL A 10 -10.14 14.04 -12.71
C VAL A 10 -8.69 13.55 -12.77
N ILE A 11 -7.93 13.98 -13.78
CA ILE A 11 -6.51 13.64 -13.94
C ILE A 11 -5.69 14.21 -12.77
N ASP A 12 -5.93 15.47 -12.41
CA ASP A 12 -5.26 16.12 -11.28
C ASP A 12 -5.55 15.38 -9.96
N ALA A 13 -6.81 15.02 -9.73
CA ALA A 13 -7.21 14.24 -8.56
C ALA A 13 -6.55 12.84 -8.54
N LEU A 14 -6.44 12.18 -9.71
CA LEU A 14 -5.75 10.91 -9.83
C LEU A 14 -4.25 11.04 -9.50
N PHE A 15 -3.57 12.07 -10.03
CA PHE A 15 -2.16 12.29 -9.73
C PHE A 15 -1.92 12.62 -8.26
N ALA A 16 -2.80 13.40 -7.64
CA ALA A 16 -2.73 13.66 -6.20
C ALA A 16 -2.84 12.36 -5.39
N ARG A 17 -3.84 11.51 -5.71
CA ARG A 17 -4.00 10.20 -5.06
C ARG A 17 -2.83 9.26 -5.31
N LYS A 18 -2.28 9.25 -6.53
CA LYS A 18 -1.09 8.45 -6.86
C LYS A 18 0.12 8.91 -6.06
N ALA A 19 0.35 10.23 -5.98
CA ALA A 19 1.47 10.78 -5.22
C ALA A 19 1.36 10.44 -3.73
N GLU A 20 0.16 10.53 -3.15
CA GLU A 20 -0.12 10.08 -1.79
C GLU A 20 0.19 8.59 -1.60
N PHE A 21 -0.26 7.74 -2.53
CA PHE A 21 -0.01 6.29 -2.50
C PHE A 21 1.48 5.95 -2.62
N ASP A 22 2.19 6.55 -3.57
CA ASP A 22 3.62 6.33 -3.79
C ASP A 22 4.43 6.76 -2.56
N ALA A 23 4.07 7.88 -1.91
CA ALA A 23 4.73 8.34 -0.69
C ALA A 23 4.52 7.36 0.48
N MET A 24 3.34 6.76 0.60
CA MET A 24 3.08 5.72 1.61
C MET A 24 3.90 4.46 1.34
N LEU A 25 4.01 4.03 0.08
CA LEU A 25 4.84 2.88 -0.29
C LEU A 25 6.33 3.14 0.01
N ALA A 26 6.85 4.32 -0.34
CA ALA A 26 8.24 4.68 -0.05
C ALA A 26 8.54 4.64 1.45
N ARG A 27 7.64 5.17 2.28
CA ARG A 27 7.77 5.11 3.75
C ARG A 27 7.79 3.67 4.28
N LEU A 28 6.96 2.78 3.72
CA LEU A 28 6.96 1.36 4.12
C LEU A 28 8.24 0.64 3.68
N GLN A 29 8.78 0.98 2.50
CA GLN A 29 10.06 0.45 2.04
C GLN A 29 11.21 0.90 2.94
N GLU A 30 11.26 2.19 3.32
CA GLU A 30 12.25 2.72 4.26
C GLU A 30 12.15 2.02 5.63
N LEU A 31 10.94 1.87 6.16
CA LEU A 31 10.71 1.16 7.42
C LEU A 31 11.16 -0.30 7.34
N SER A 32 10.89 -0.98 6.23
CA SER A 32 11.37 -2.34 6.00
C SER A 32 12.89 -2.43 5.89
N ALA A 33 13.54 -1.44 5.27
CA ALA A 33 15.00 -1.38 5.16
C ALA A 33 15.66 -1.15 6.52
N ASP A 34 15.01 -0.41 7.41
CA ASP A 34 15.43 -0.18 8.79
C ASP A 34 14.90 -1.26 9.77
N HIS A 35 14.61 -2.47 9.26
CA HIS A 35 14.16 -3.63 10.06
C HIS A 35 12.94 -3.35 10.95
N PHE A 36 12.00 -2.53 10.45
CA PHE A 36 10.82 -2.06 11.18
C PHE A 36 11.14 -1.28 12.46
N ASN A 37 12.36 -0.72 12.54
CA ASN A 37 12.94 -0.09 13.72
C ASN A 37 13.01 -1.04 14.93
N TRP A 38 13.09 -2.35 14.69
CA TRP A 38 13.21 -3.35 15.74
C TRP A 38 14.66 -3.77 15.96
N SER A 39 15.06 -3.78 17.22
CA SER A 39 16.34 -4.31 17.68
C SER A 39 16.25 -5.84 17.82
N PRO A 40 17.28 -6.61 17.46
CA PRO A 40 17.23 -8.06 17.52
C PRO A 40 16.83 -8.65 18.89
N ASP A 41 17.19 -7.96 19.97
CA ASP A 41 16.92 -8.34 21.36
C ASP A 41 15.47 -8.11 21.81
N GLU A 42 14.70 -7.28 21.10
CA GLU A 42 13.30 -6.99 21.40
C GLU A 42 12.31 -7.79 20.54
N ILE A 43 12.79 -8.54 19.55
CA ILE A 43 11.93 -9.33 18.64
C ILE A 43 11.19 -10.43 19.42
N THR A 44 9.88 -10.50 19.20
CA THR A 44 9.00 -11.49 19.83
C THR A 44 8.03 -12.05 18.81
N TRP A 45 7.29 -13.10 19.16
CA TRP A 45 6.18 -13.59 18.34
C TRP A 45 5.10 -12.54 18.07
N GLY A 46 4.96 -11.53 18.94
CA GLY A 46 4.08 -10.39 18.69
C GLY A 46 4.51 -9.60 17.45
N HIS A 47 5.81 -9.32 17.31
CA HIS A 47 6.38 -8.64 16.15
C HIS A 47 6.17 -9.44 14.85
N VAL A 48 6.33 -10.77 14.92
CA VAL A 48 6.01 -11.66 13.78
C VAL A 48 4.55 -11.55 13.38
N GLY A 49 3.62 -11.54 14.35
CA GLY A 49 2.19 -11.36 14.09
C GLY A 49 1.86 -10.00 13.46
N THR A 50 2.46 -8.91 13.95
CA THR A 50 2.32 -7.58 13.36
C THR A 50 2.79 -7.55 11.90
N LEU A 51 3.95 -8.13 11.61
CA LEU A 51 4.49 -8.16 10.25
C LEU A 51 3.63 -9.02 9.31
N ALA A 52 3.13 -10.16 9.79
CA ALA A 52 2.20 -11.00 9.02
C ALA A 52 0.92 -10.23 8.66
N HIS A 53 0.38 -9.44 9.59
CA HIS A 53 -0.79 -8.61 9.34
C HIS A 53 -0.53 -7.53 8.27
N TYR A 54 0.62 -6.84 8.33
CA TYR A 54 0.99 -5.86 7.29
C TYR A 54 1.15 -6.51 5.91
N ALA A 55 1.75 -7.70 5.85
CA ALA A 55 1.90 -8.45 4.61
C ALA A 55 0.53 -8.87 4.02
N GLU A 56 -0.42 -9.29 4.85
CA GLU A 56 -1.78 -9.63 4.43
C GLU A 56 -2.49 -8.41 3.81
N MET A 57 -2.37 -7.23 4.43
CA MET A 57 -2.98 -6.00 3.89
C MET A 57 -2.40 -5.63 2.53
N LEU A 58 -1.08 -5.69 2.36
CA LEU A 58 -0.41 -5.42 1.07
C LEU A 58 -0.79 -6.47 0.02
N LYS A 59 -0.91 -7.73 0.42
CA LYS A 59 -1.36 -8.81 -0.46
C LYS A 59 -2.78 -8.55 -0.96
N ARG A 60 -3.73 -8.19 -0.09
CA ARG A 60 -5.11 -7.88 -0.52
C ARG A 60 -5.18 -6.72 -1.52
N ILE A 61 -4.36 -5.69 -1.33
CA ILE A 61 -4.25 -4.58 -2.29
C ILE A 61 -3.71 -5.08 -3.64
N SER A 62 -2.66 -5.91 -3.61
CA SER A 62 -2.01 -6.44 -4.81
C SER A 62 -2.94 -7.41 -5.55
N ASP A 63 -3.54 -8.35 -4.84
CA ASP A 63 -4.52 -9.30 -5.36
C ASP A 63 -5.67 -8.57 -6.07
N SER A 64 -6.20 -7.50 -5.46
CA SER A 64 -7.24 -6.66 -6.08
C SER A 64 -6.75 -5.90 -7.31
N ALA A 65 -5.51 -5.40 -7.31
CA ALA A 65 -4.95 -4.65 -8.44
C ALA A 65 -4.61 -5.54 -9.65
N PHE A 66 -4.22 -6.79 -9.40
CA PHE A 66 -3.77 -7.73 -10.42
C PHE A 66 -4.81 -8.81 -10.78
N HIS A 67 -5.99 -8.79 -10.14
CA HIS A 67 -7.04 -9.81 -10.30
C HIS A 67 -6.53 -11.22 -9.92
N GLU A 68 -5.85 -11.30 -8.78
CA GLU A 68 -5.29 -12.54 -8.24
C GLU A 68 -6.02 -12.94 -6.95
N GLY A 69 -5.79 -14.16 -6.47
CA GLY A 69 -6.33 -14.63 -5.19
C GLY A 69 -7.86 -14.64 -5.16
N GLU A 70 -8.45 -13.93 -4.19
CA GLU A 70 -9.91 -13.82 -4.04
C GLU A 70 -10.58 -12.98 -5.15
N PHE A 71 -9.79 -12.27 -5.96
CA PHE A 71 -10.23 -11.42 -7.08
C PHE A 71 -9.95 -12.04 -8.45
N ALA A 72 -9.46 -13.29 -8.50
CA ALA A 72 -9.31 -14.03 -9.75
C ALA A 72 -10.68 -14.56 -10.20
N GLU A 73 -11.20 -14.04 -11.31
CA GLU A 73 -12.36 -14.60 -12.03
C GLU A 73 -11.99 -15.80 -12.92
#